data_AF-A0A914YTS8-F1
#
_entry.id   AF-A0A914YTS8-F1
#
_cell.length_a   1.000
_cell.length_b   1.000
_cell.length_c   1.000
_cell.angle_alpha   90.00
_cell.angle_beta   90.00
_cell.angle_gamma   90.00
#
_symmetry.space_group_name_H-M   'P 1'
#
loop_
_entity.id
_entity.type
_entity.pdbx_description
1 polymer ?
#
loop_
_entity_poly.entity_id
_entity_poly.type
_entity_poly.pdbx_seq_one_letter_code
_entity_poly.pdbx_strand_id
1 'polypeptide(L)'
;MRNSIFTITSFILFLAAVCAVVAAKKYCGTELNRMVAKTCVFPGETQPCLGSSAMTNSNVQQECCQKGCDLKTIQKLCCFTEKCLNDCYPGKGHKMGIVY
;
A
#
# COMPACT_ATOMS: atom_id res chain seq x y z
N MET A 1 14.39 -10.80 46.37
CA MET A 1 14.10 -11.23 44.98
C MET A 1 12.65 -11.02 44.51
N ARG A 2 11.73 -10.57 45.38
CA ARG A 2 10.31 -10.38 45.05
C ARG A 2 9.97 -9.00 44.43
N ASN A 3 10.80 -7.98 44.68
CA ASN A 3 10.64 -6.63 44.12
C ASN A 3 11.01 -6.51 42.63
N SER A 4 12.00 -7.28 42.15
CA SER A 4 12.48 -7.18 40.75
C SER A 4 11.51 -7.75 39.72
N ILE A 5 10.67 -8.72 40.12
CA ILE A 5 9.70 -9.36 39.22
C ILE A 5 8.53 -8.41 38.92
N PHE A 6 8.14 -7.58 39.91
CA PHE A 6 7.03 -6.63 39.80
C PHE A 6 7.37 -5.42 38.91
N THR A 7 8.64 -4.99 38.88
CA THR A 7 9.11 -3.93 38.00
C THR A 7 9.22 -4.39 36.55
N ILE A 8 9.65 -5.64 36.30
CA ILE A 8 9.77 -6.20 34.95
C ILE A 8 8.39 -6.37 34.30
N THR A 9 7.39 -6.87 35.04
CA THR A 9 6.02 -7.03 34.51
C THR A 9 5.35 -5.69 34.21
N SER A 10 5.59 -4.67 35.03
CA SER A 10 5.08 -3.30 34.81
C SER A 10 5.69 -2.65 33.55
N PHE A 11 7.00 -2.81 33.33
CA PHE A 11 7.67 -2.32 32.12
C PHE A 11 7.19 -3.00 30.83
N ILE A 12 6.94 -4.32 30.87
CA ILE A 12 6.41 -5.08 29.72
C ILE A 12 4.98 -4.63 29.38
N LEU A 13 4.15 -4.38 30.39
CA LEU A 13 2.79 -3.83 30.21
C LEU A 13 2.82 -2.43 29.60
N PHE A 14 3.77 -1.58 30.01
CA PHE A 14 3.94 -0.25 29.44
C PHE A 14 4.39 -0.30 27.97
N LEU A 15 5.33 -1.18 27.61
CA LEU A 15 5.79 -1.36 26.23
C LEU A 15 4.70 -1.90 25.29
N ALA A 16 3.87 -2.85 25.74
CA ALA A 16 2.78 -3.40 24.94
C ALA A 16 1.69 -2.36 24.61
N ALA A 17 1.48 -1.36 25.49
CA ALA A 17 0.49 -0.31 25.28
C ALA A 17 0.92 0.73 24.22
N VAL A 18 2.22 0.97 24.03
CA VAL A 18 2.72 1.97 23.06
C VAL A 18 2.71 1.48 21.61
N CYS A 19 2.58 0.17 21.38
CA CYS A 19 2.65 -0.41 20.04
C CYS A 19 1.36 -0.33 19.20
N ALA A 20 0.22 0.10 19.76
CA ALA A 20 -1.09 -0.15 19.13
C ALA A 20 -1.65 0.98 18.23
N VAL A 21 -1.00 2.14 18.10
CA VAL A 21 -1.58 3.27 17.34
C VAL A 21 -0.78 3.55 16.07
N VAL A 22 -0.84 2.62 15.12
CA VAL A 22 -0.45 2.92 13.73
C VAL A 22 -1.64 3.60 13.06
N ALA A 23 -1.70 4.93 13.13
CA ALA A 23 -2.70 5.70 12.41
C ALA A 23 -2.48 5.54 10.90
N ALA A 24 -3.44 4.96 10.18
CA ALA A 24 -3.38 4.85 8.74
C ALA A 24 -3.40 6.25 8.10
N LYS A 25 -2.42 6.54 7.25
CA LYS A 25 -2.31 7.85 6.59
C LYS A 25 -3.46 8.01 5.59
N LYS A 26 -4.14 9.15 5.66
CA LYS A 26 -5.25 9.50 4.75
C LYS A 26 -4.69 10.09 3.46
N TYR A 27 -5.16 9.58 2.33
CA TYR A 27 -4.81 10.05 0.99
C TYR A 27 -6.10 10.37 0.23
N CYS A 28 -6.25 11.63 -0.20
CA CYS A 28 -7.42 12.12 -0.92
C CYS A 28 -6.98 12.81 -2.22
N GLY A 29 -7.80 12.71 -3.27
CA GLY A 29 -7.64 13.47 -4.50
C GLY A 29 -6.24 13.33 -5.14
N THR A 30 -5.55 14.46 -5.32
CA THR A 30 -4.23 14.52 -5.96
C THR A 30 -3.16 13.74 -5.22
N GLU A 31 -3.19 13.71 -3.88
CA GLU A 31 -2.24 12.96 -3.07
C GLU A 31 -2.40 11.45 -3.26
N LEU A 32 -3.64 10.98 -3.36
CA LEU A 32 -3.92 9.59 -3.69
C LEU A 32 -3.43 9.26 -5.10
N ASN A 33 -3.72 10.11 -6.09
CA ASN A 33 -3.22 9.92 -7.45
C ASN A 33 -1.70 9.88 -7.51
N ARG A 34 -1.00 10.72 -6.73
CA ARG A 34 0.47 10.71 -6.64
C ARG A 34 0.99 9.40 -6.06
N MET A 35 0.33 8.87 -5.02
CA MET A 35 0.70 7.59 -4.43
C MET A 35 0.43 6.40 -5.36
N VAL A 36 -0.72 6.41 -6.04
CA VAL A 36 -1.07 5.43 -7.07
C VAL A 36 -0.05 5.46 -8.20
N ALA A 37 0.30 6.65 -8.69
CA ALA A 37 1.28 6.82 -9.76
C ALA A 37 2.68 6.31 -9.37
N LYS A 38 3.05 6.34 -8.09
CA LYS A 38 4.32 5.75 -7.63
C LYS A 38 4.24 4.25 -7.40
N THR A 39 3.11 3.78 -6.91
CA THR A 39 2.94 2.38 -6.48
C THR A 39 2.66 1.46 -7.67
N CYS A 40 1.97 1.96 -8.69
CA CYS A 40 1.52 1.17 -9.84
C CYS A 40 2.46 1.22 -11.04
N VAL A 41 3.70 1.69 -10.88
CA VAL A 41 4.70 1.67 -11.95
C VAL A 41 5.38 0.30 -11.95
N PHE A 42 5.39 -0.36 -13.11
CA PHE A 42 6.13 -1.60 -13.26
C PHE A 42 7.64 -1.31 -13.28
N PRO A 43 8.48 -2.18 -12.69
CA PRO A 43 9.92 -1.92 -12.64
C PRO A 43 10.53 -1.77 -14.05
N GLY A 44 11.31 -0.71 -14.26
CA GLY A 44 11.86 -0.35 -15.58
C GLY A 44 10.96 0.56 -16.44
N GLU A 45 9.76 0.91 -15.95
CA GLU A 45 8.83 1.81 -16.62
C GLU A 45 8.73 3.17 -15.91
N THR A 46 8.16 4.15 -16.61
CA THR A 46 7.96 5.52 -16.10
C THR A 46 6.49 5.88 -15.88
N GLN A 47 5.57 5.10 -16.46
CA GLN A 47 4.13 5.34 -16.37
C GLN A 47 3.47 4.25 -15.52
N PRO A 48 2.45 4.58 -14.70
CA PRO A 48 1.73 3.59 -13.91
C PRO A 48 0.81 2.73 -14.79
N CYS A 49 0.77 1.42 -14.50
CA CYS A 49 -0.20 0.50 -15.10
C CYS A 49 -1.36 0.25 -14.14
N LEU A 50 -2.52 0.78 -14.49
CA LEU A 50 -3.73 0.73 -13.68
C LEU A 50 -4.71 -0.28 -14.26
N GLY A 51 -5.49 -0.93 -13.40
CA GLY A 51 -6.63 -1.72 -13.87
C GLY A 51 -7.67 -0.83 -14.55
N SER A 52 -8.43 -1.39 -15.50
CA SER A 52 -9.44 -0.67 -16.28
C SER A 52 -10.52 0.03 -15.44
N SER A 53 -10.65 -0.34 -14.16
CA SER A 53 -11.59 0.27 -13.21
C SER A 53 -10.89 0.94 -12.02
N ALA A 54 -9.58 1.16 -12.06
CA ALA A 54 -8.80 1.62 -10.92
C ALA A 54 -9.09 3.07 -10.53
N MET A 55 -9.14 3.99 -11.50
CA MET A 55 -9.45 5.40 -11.22
C MET A 55 -10.93 5.66 -10.93
N THR A 56 -11.81 4.75 -11.35
CA THR A 56 -13.25 4.77 -11.05
C THR A 56 -13.60 3.96 -9.80
N ASN A 57 -12.62 3.34 -9.13
CA ASN A 57 -12.84 2.58 -7.91
C ASN A 57 -13.08 3.52 -6.72
N SER A 58 -14.30 4.06 -6.65
CA SER A 58 -14.72 4.98 -5.60
C SER A 58 -14.56 4.38 -4.20
N ASN A 59 -14.59 3.05 -4.07
CA ASN A 59 -14.37 2.37 -2.78
C ASN A 59 -12.96 2.60 -2.25
N VAL A 60 -11.92 2.40 -3.07
CA VAL A 60 -10.54 2.63 -2.61
C VAL A 60 -10.29 4.12 -2.36
N GLN A 61 -10.85 4.99 -3.20
CA GLN A 61 -10.75 6.44 -3.00
C GLN A 61 -11.40 6.89 -1.68
N GLN A 62 -12.61 6.40 -1.38
CA GLN A 62 -13.30 6.71 -0.13
C GLN A 62 -12.61 6.09 1.07
N GLU A 63 -12.15 4.83 0.98
CA GLU A 63 -11.42 4.16 2.06
C GLU A 63 -10.14 4.92 2.42
N CYS A 64 -9.30 5.20 1.43
CA CYS A 64 -8.05 5.96 1.61
C CYS A 64 -8.29 7.37 2.14
N CYS A 65 -9.39 8.02 1.75
CA CYS A 65 -9.65 9.39 2.16
C CYS A 65 -10.32 9.48 3.54
N GLN A 66 -11.28 8.62 3.85
CA GLN A 66 -12.05 8.68 5.09
C GLN A 66 -11.37 7.96 6.25
N LYS A 67 -10.89 6.74 5.99
CA LYS A 67 -10.31 5.84 7.01
C LYS A 67 -8.79 5.90 7.03
N GLY A 68 -8.19 6.22 5.89
CA GLY A 68 -6.76 6.04 5.68
C GLY A 68 -6.48 4.64 5.15
N CYS A 69 -5.43 4.51 4.37
CA CYS A 69 -5.10 3.24 3.74
C CYS A 69 -3.58 3.01 3.72
N ASP A 70 -3.22 1.73 3.63
CA ASP A 70 -1.84 1.31 3.44
C ASP A 70 -1.50 1.18 1.95
N LEU A 71 -0.22 0.90 1.67
CA LEU A 71 0.25 0.67 0.31
C LEU A 71 -0.40 -0.57 -0.33
N LYS A 72 -0.80 -1.57 0.46
CA LYS A 72 -1.46 -2.78 -0.06
C LYS A 72 -2.85 -2.46 -0.62
N THR A 73 -3.60 -1.59 0.04
CA THR A 73 -4.88 -1.11 -0.48
C THR A 73 -4.69 -0.32 -1.77
N ILE A 74 -3.65 0.52 -1.86
CA ILE A 74 -3.31 1.24 -3.11
C ILE A 74 -2.89 0.26 -4.21
N GLN A 75 -2.14 -0.81 -3.89
CA GLN A 75 -1.72 -1.83 -4.85
C GLN A 75 -2.90 -2.56 -5.53
N LYS A 76 -4.08 -2.64 -4.88
CA LYS A 76 -5.28 -3.21 -5.50
C LYS A 76 -5.75 -2.44 -6.74
N LEU A 77 -5.30 -1.19 -6.90
CA LEU A 77 -5.58 -0.36 -8.07
C LEU A 77 -4.61 -0.65 -9.23
N CYS A 78 -3.45 -1.23 -8.95
CA CYS A 78 -2.46 -1.56 -9.96
C CYS A 78 -2.86 -2.81 -10.73
N CYS A 79 -2.51 -2.89 -12.01
CA CYS A 79 -2.65 -4.12 -12.77
C CYS A 79 -1.31 -4.56 -13.35
N PHE A 80 -0.77 -5.65 -12.82
CA PHE A 80 0.51 -6.20 -13.28
C PHE A 80 0.37 -7.55 -13.98
N THR A 81 -0.84 -7.99 -14.31
CA THR A 81 -1.02 -9.22 -15.10
C THR A 81 -0.36 -9.08 -16.47
N GLU A 82 0.08 -10.17 -17.09
CA GLU A 82 0.72 -10.12 -18.43
C GLU A 82 -0.16 -9.40 -19.46
N LYS A 83 -1.49 -9.63 -19.40
CA LYS A 83 -2.46 -8.89 -20.21
C LYS A 83 -2.35 -7.38 -19.99
N CYS A 84 -2.43 -6.93 -18.73
CA CYS A 84 -2.35 -5.51 -18.41
C CYS A 84 -1.00 -4.91 -18.78
N LEU A 85 0.10 -5.62 -18.57
CA LEU A 85 1.43 -5.14 -18.92
C LEU A 85 1.62 -5.02 -20.43
N ASN A 86 1.06 -5.94 -21.23
CA ASN A 86 1.05 -5.82 -22.68
C ASN A 86 0.19 -4.64 -23.16
N ASP A 87 -0.92 -4.36 -22.48
CA ASP A 87 -1.77 -3.21 -22.79
C ASP A 87 -1.11 -1.88 -22.39
N CYS A 88 -0.48 -1.82 -21.21
CA CYS A 88 0.20 -0.63 -20.69
C CYS A 88 1.55 -0.35 -21.37
N TYR A 89 2.30 -1.40 -21.70
CA TYR A 89 3.66 -1.35 -22.20
C TYR A 89 3.83 -2.29 -23.41
N PRO A 90 3.19 -1.97 -24.54
CA PRO A 90 3.19 -2.85 -25.71
C PRO A 90 4.61 -3.07 -26.24
N GLY A 91 4.89 -4.33 -26.61
CA GLY A 91 6.18 -4.72 -27.22
C GLY A 91 7.35 -4.90 -26.26
N LYS A 92 7.15 -4.73 -24.95
CA LYS A 92 8.23 -4.88 -23.96
C LYS A 92 8.37 -6.27 -23.36
N GLY A 93 7.38 -7.15 -23.58
CA GLY A 93 7.46 -8.56 -23.21
C GLY A 93 7.57 -8.81 -21.71
N HIS A 94 7.01 -7.92 -20.88
CA HIS A 94 7.01 -8.07 -19.43
C HIS A 94 6.28 -9.34 -19.01
N LYS A 95 6.91 -10.14 -18.13
CA LYS A 95 6.33 -11.39 -17.60
C LYS A 95 6.15 -11.30 -16.10
N MET A 96 5.02 -11.79 -15.61
CA MET A 96 4.79 -11.96 -14.17
C MET A 96 5.76 -13.01 -13.61
N GLY A 97 6.59 -12.63 -12.64
CA GLY A 97 7.50 -13.55 -11.93
C GLY A 97 8.97 -13.12 -11.83
N ILE A 98 9.37 -12.02 -12.45
CA ILE A 98 10.70 -11.42 -12.27
C ILE A 98 10.62 -10.28 -11.25
N VAL A 99 10.72 -10.65 -9.97
CA VAL A 99 11.09 -9.73 -8.89
C VAL A 99 12.62 -9.81 -8.82
N TYR A 100 13.31 -8.73 -9.16
CA TYR A 100 14.74 -8.59 -8.87
C TYR A 100 14.97 -7.96 -7.51
#